data_AF-A0A934J220-F1
#
_entry.id   AF-A0A934J220-F1
#
_cell.length_a   1.000
_cell.length_b   1.000
_cell.length_c   1.000
_cell.angle_alpha   90.00
_cell.angle_beta   90.00
_cell.angle_gamma   90.00
#
_symmetry.space_group_name_H-M   'P 1'
#
loop_
_entity.id
_entity.type
_entity.pdbx_description
1 polymer ?
#
loop_
_entity_poly.entity_id
_entity_poly.type
_entity_poly.pdbx_seq_one_letter_code
_entity_poly.pdbx_strand_id
1 'polypeptide(L)' 'MTHLDQSSVTAVFDDLQNQVTAADETGVTSIVRWNPLGLKVAEGIMGKGMATYGYDAYGRLSYSDDKAGNRTSYTYDV' A
#
# COMPACT_ATOMS: atom_id res chain seq x y z
N MET A 1 -17.84 -4.28 9.04
CA MET A 1 -17.90 -3.18 10.02
C MET A 1 -18.17 -1.93 9.20
N THR A 2 -19.44 -1.53 9.14
CA THR A 2 -19.94 -0.49 8.24
C THR A 2 -19.90 0.82 9.01
N HIS A 3 -19.05 1.77 8.60
CA HIS A 3 -19.19 3.13 9.10
C HIS A 3 -20.44 3.74 8.44
N LEU A 4 -21.31 4.28 9.28
CA LEU A 4 -22.64 4.79 8.97
C LEU A 4 -22.52 6.15 8.25
N ASP A 5 -22.22 6.11 6.97
CA ASP A 5 -22.47 7.17 5.99
C ASP A 5 -22.76 6.45 4.66
N GLN A 6 -23.66 6.95 3.81
CA GLN A 6 -24.07 6.27 2.56
C GLN A 6 -22.97 6.25 1.47
N SER A 7 -21.71 6.35 1.87
CA SER A 7 -20.52 6.30 1.05
C SER A 7 -20.19 4.83 0.75
N SER A 8 -20.45 4.41 -0.50
CA SER A 8 -20.14 3.06 -0.97
C SER A 8 -18.66 2.97 -1.36
N VAL A 9 -17.80 2.59 -0.43
CA VAL A 9 -16.42 2.21 -0.75
C VAL A 9 -16.43 0.84 -1.41
N THR A 10 -15.97 0.76 -2.66
CA THR A 10 -15.81 -0.53 -3.36
C THR A 10 -14.38 -0.99 -3.23
N ALA A 11 -14.14 -2.10 -2.52
CA ALA A 11 -12.82 -2.73 -2.42
C ALA A 11 -12.78 -4.01 -3.28
N VAL A 12 -11.79 -4.10 -4.15
CA VAL A 12 -11.49 -5.26 -4.99
C VAL A 12 -10.20 -5.90 -4.50
N PHE A 13 -10.25 -7.19 -4.22
CA PHE A 13 -9.11 -8.01 -3.83
C PHE A 13 -8.63 -8.82 -5.03
N ASP A 14 -7.35 -8.69 -5.38
CA ASP A 14 -6.66 -9.50 -6.37
C ASP A 14 -5.64 -10.37 -5.64
N ASP A 15 -6.00 -11.63 -5.39
CA ASP A 15 -5.17 -12.58 -4.65
C ASP A 15 -3.93 -13.01 -5.44
N LEU A 16 -3.99 -13.01 -6.78
CA LEU A 16 -2.85 -13.34 -7.64
C LEU A 16 -1.75 -12.28 -7.53
N GLN A 17 -2.15 -11.03 -7.34
CA GLN A 17 -1.25 -9.89 -7.19
C GLN A 17 -1.02 -9.49 -5.73
N ASN A 18 -1.69 -10.14 -4.77
CA ASN A 18 -1.79 -9.69 -3.38
C ASN A 18 -2.04 -8.17 -3.31
N GLN A 19 -3.07 -7.72 -4.04
CA GLN A 19 -3.38 -6.30 -4.22
C GLN A 19 -4.81 -6.03 -3.78
N VAL A 20 -5.03 -4.88 -3.14
CA VAL A 20 -6.35 -4.34 -2.86
C VAL A 20 -6.47 -3.01 -3.57
N THR A 21 -7.58 -2.82 -4.26
CA THR A 21 -7.93 -1.57 -4.92
C THR A 21 -9.25 -1.09 -4.34
N ALA A 22 -9.27 0.08 -3.71
CA ALA A 22 -10.46 0.67 -3.12
C ALA A 22 -10.81 1.96 -3.86
N ALA A 23 -12.06 2.13 -4.24
CA ALA A 23 -12.59 3.38 -4.79
C ALA A 23 -13.58 4.00 -3.81
N ASP A 24 -13.35 5.25 -3.45
CA ASP A 24 -14.25 6.05 -2.60
C ASP A 24 -15.37 6.68 -3.44
N GLU A 25 -16.42 7.19 -2.79
CA GLU A 25 -17.57 7.83 -3.43
C GLU A 25 -17.22 9.08 -4.27
N THR A 26 -16.04 9.64 -4.03
CA THR A 26 -15.49 10.78 -4.76
C THR A 26 -14.78 10.36 -6.07
N GLY A 27 -14.69 9.06 -6.35
CA GLY A 27 -13.98 8.50 -7.51
C GLY A 27 -12.46 8.41 -7.32
N VAL A 28 -11.96 8.61 -6.10
CA VAL A 28 -10.55 8.44 -5.77
C VAL A 28 -10.26 6.95 -5.58
N THR A 29 -9.31 6.43 -6.37
CA THR A 29 -8.90 5.03 -6.29
C THR A 29 -7.58 4.89 -5.54
N SER A 30 -7.61 4.21 -4.40
CA SER A 30 -6.43 3.83 -3.62
C SER A 30 -6.02 2.39 -3.94
N ILE A 31 -4.72 2.14 -4.04
CA ILE A 31 -4.14 0.83 -4.33
C ILE A 31 -3.15 0.50 -3.22
N VAL A 32 -3.24 -0.71 -2.70
CA VAL A 32 -2.29 -1.25 -1.72
C VAL A 32 -1.84 -2.63 -2.20
N ARG A 33 -0.55 -2.93 -2.07
CA ARG A 33 0.05 -4.20 -2.47
C ARG A 33 0.84 -4.81 -1.32
N TRP A 34 0.79 -6.12 -1.21
CA TRP A 34 1.53 -6.89 -0.22
C TRP A 34 2.41 -7.94 -0.90
N ASN A 35 3.51 -8.29 -0.26
CA ASN A 35 4.30 -9.45 -0.64
C ASN A 35 3.65 -10.74 -0.09
N PRO A 36 4.14 -11.93 -0.49
CA PRO A 36 3.61 -13.22 0.01
C PRO A 36 3.72 -13.43 1.53
N LEU A 37 4.54 -12.63 2.23
CA LEU A 37 4.67 -12.64 3.68
C LEU A 37 3.64 -11.73 4.38
N GLY A 38 2.76 -11.07 3.62
CA GLY A 38 1.76 -10.14 4.14
C GLY A 38 2.32 -8.75 4.49
N LEU A 39 3.53 -8.43 4.03
CA LEU A 39 4.15 -7.12 4.26
C LEU A 39 3.81 -6.17 3.11
N LYS A 40 3.43 -4.94 3.43
CA LYS A 40 2.96 -3.93 2.47
C LYS A 40 4.13 -3.42 1.62
N VAL A 41 4.15 -3.69 0.33
CA VAL A 41 5.25 -3.29 -0.58
C VAL A 41 4.95 -2.04 -1.40
N ALA A 42 3.68 -1.67 -1.54
CA ALA A 42 3.30 -0.41 -2.18
C ALA A 42 1.97 0.11 -1.64
N GLU A 43 1.82 1.42 -1.58
CA GLU A 43 0.53 2.07 -1.36
C GLU A 43 0.45 3.40 -2.09
N GLY A 44 -0.74 3.81 -2.51
CA GLY A 44 -0.93 5.13 -3.08
C GLY A 44 -2.29 5.32 -3.70
N ILE A 45 -2.46 6.47 -4.33
CA ILE A 45 -3.67 6.83 -5.05
C ILE A 45 -3.35 6.81 -6.54
N MET A 46 -4.19 6.12 -7.31
CA MET A 46 -4.06 6.02 -8.76
C MET A 46 -4.01 7.44 -9.36
N GLY A 47 -2.94 7.75 -10.09
CA GLY A 47 -2.72 9.07 -10.70
C GLY A 47 -2.15 10.14 -9.77
N LYS A 48 -1.96 9.89 -8.47
CA LYS A 48 -1.31 10.82 -7.52
C LYS A 48 0.04 10.34 -6.99
N GLY A 49 0.49 9.17 -7.46
CA GLY A 49 1.77 8.56 -7.09
C GLY A 49 1.63 7.42 -6.10
N MET A 50 2.71 6.64 -5.97
CA MET A 50 2.79 5.47 -5.10
C MET A 50 4.03 5.57 -4.23
N ALA A 51 3.87 5.26 -2.95
CA ALA A 51 4.97 4.92 -2.07
C ALA A 51 5.30 3.44 -2.20
N THR A 52 6.58 3.09 -2.08
CA THR A 52 7.05 1.70 -2.11
C THR A 52 7.88 1.38 -0.88
N TYR A 53 7.86 0.12 -0.45
CA TYR A 53 8.53 -0.33 0.75
C TYR A 53 9.30 -1.62 0.48
N GLY A 54 10.53 -1.68 0.98
CA GLY A 54 11.33 -2.88 0.99
C GLY A 54 11.60 -3.36 2.40
N TYR A 55 11.70 -4.67 2.56
CA TYR A 55 11.93 -5.32 3.85
C TYR A 55 13.20 -6.18 3.80
N ASP A 56 13.87 -6.31 4.94
CA ASP A 56 14.97 -7.25 5.11
C ASP A 56 14.46 -8.69 5.32
N ALA A 57 15.39 -9.64 5.46
CA ALA A 57 15.07 -11.06 5.68
C ALA A 57 14.31 -11.33 6.99
N TYR A 58 14.31 -10.39 7.94
CA TYR A 58 13.60 -10.47 9.21
C TYR A 58 12.24 -9.76 9.15
N GLY A 59 11.83 -9.25 7.98
CA GLY A 59 10.58 -8.52 7.81
C GLY A 59 10.60 -7.09 8.36
N ARG A 60 11.78 -6.54 8.63
CA ARG A 60 11.94 -5.15 9.08
C ARG A 60 12.07 -4.23 7.88
N LEU A 61 11.52 -3.02 7.96
CA LEU A 61 11.55 -2.06 6.86
C LEU A 61 12.99 -1.65 6.54
N SER A 62 13.50 -2.00 5.37
CA SER A 62 14.86 -1.66 4.94
C SER A 62 14.89 -0.34 4.16
N TYR A 63 13.85 -0.04 3.39
CA TYR A 63 13.69 1.26 2.75
C TYR A 63 12.22 1.59 2.52
N SER A 64 11.93 2.88 2.40
CA SER A 64 10.68 3.43 1.88
C SER A 64 10.98 4.49 0.82
N ASP A 65 10.26 4.46 -0.28
CA ASP A 65 10.22 5.55 -1.26
C ASP A 65 8.88 6.26 -1.13
N ASP A 66 8.88 7.58 -0.94
CA ASP A 66 7.66 8.38 -1.01
C ASP A 66 7.13 8.49 -2.45
N LYS A 67 5.89 8.94 -2.63
CA LYS A 67 5.30 9.22 -3.95
C LYS A 67 6.12 10.18 -4.83
N ALA A 68 6.97 11.01 -4.23
CA ALA A 68 7.89 11.89 -4.94
C ALA A 68 9.21 11.20 -5.38
N GLY A 69 9.39 9.91 -5.07
CA GLY A 69 10.61 9.16 -5.35
C GLY A 69 11.74 9.40 -4.34
N ASN A 70 11.44 10.04 -3.21
CA ASN A 70 12.43 10.27 -2.15
C ASN A 70 12.59 9.00 -1.31
N ARG A 71 13.80 8.41 -1.35
CA ARG A 71 14.15 7.22 -0.58
C ARG A 71 14.59 7.56 0.84
N THR A 72 13.99 6.89 1.81
CA THR A 72 14.47 6.78 3.19
C THR A 72 14.93 5.35 3.43
N SER A 73 16.16 5.17 3.91
CA SER A 73 16.72 3.85 4.21
C SER A 73 16.90 3.65 5.71
N TYR A 74 16.68 2.43 6.16
CA TYR A 74 16.80 2.03 7.54
C TYR A 74 17.80 0.89 7.64
N THR A 75 18.75 1.03 8.56
CA THR A 75 19.73 0.01 8.88
C THR A 75 19.53 -0.40 10.34
N TYR A 76 19.46 -1.69 10.58
CA TYR A 76 19.35 -2.24 11.92
C TYR A 76 20.65 -2.97 12.26
N ASP A 77 21.11 -2.76 13.49
CA ASP A 77 22.18 -3.57 14.08
C ASP A 77 21.67 -4.99 14.34
N VAL A 78 22.59 -5.96 14.36
CA VAL A 78 22.29 -7.41 14.45
C VAL A 78 22.56 -7.98 15.84
#